data_AF-A2DVR8-F1
#
_entry.id   AF-A2DVR8-F1
#
_cell.length_a   1.000
_cell.length_b   1.000
_cell.length_c   1.000
_cell.angle_alpha   90.00
_cell.angle_beta   90.00
_cell.angle_gamma   90.00
#
_symmetry.space_group_name_H-M   'P 1'
#
loop_
_entity.id
_entity.type
_entity.pdbx_description
1 polymer ?
#
loop_
_entity_poly.entity_id
_entity_poly.type
_entity_poly.pdbx_seq_one_letter_code
_entity_poly.pdbx_strand_id
1 'polypeptide(L)'
;MQTSGAFIICIKNGELTFIWKPYHKSDKETESQKELNLPLSSIISFMVNYQEHDKYLLITSKSSIMHQLTFELSSQFIQFMQILTLHQHSRSQKQAPIEDLLSYSIDSYVENDKKYGLYVFEVEIPNIVITPDFFIPGFEEILIPNVKPDILIISQFNIKSNDYTDNPVLFKELQSFSRSQFKESICQRGIGIDDRHLVWPVLFGILPSDPEGFKTVLKARTDEYILIRNQWQNMPRWHFKYCSLIKDAFNTIKVDVKRTHPMDEISNLKDWDSILSSILKTFSIWNLDVRYTQGLNDLALTFLSVFLPYSGTEYTADECEALIFWCFSAFVEFISSGLIAENMLDNQSIELKEIMSIIMQFHPACAEWLNAKGLGDLSFLIASFILAYGRSFEPSSVARIWEALVSVEAPWLFLRYFSASLIILSYQSFAKIPNCSSGKLVSVMDQIFYHQDVGAVIGVSLSMMKKSKNEMQTQMKLRNTIKKQSETTDYFCPISQFSDIYSKYPSMFM
;
A
#
# COMPACT_ATOMS: atom_id res chain seq x y z
N MET A 1 19.08 -2.51 -17.76
CA MET A 1 20.28 -3.23 -18.23
C MET A 1 21.10 -3.55 -16.99
N GLN A 2 21.31 -4.82 -16.67
CA GLN A 2 22.26 -5.20 -15.62
C GLN A 2 23.67 -4.98 -16.17
N THR A 3 24.43 -4.08 -15.56
CA THR A 3 25.84 -3.87 -15.86
C THR A 3 26.64 -4.65 -14.82
N SER A 4 27.51 -5.56 -15.24
CA SER A 4 28.41 -6.27 -14.34
C SER A 4 29.62 -5.38 -14.01
N GLY A 5 29.99 -5.30 -12.73
CA GLY A 5 31.05 -4.42 -12.25
C GLY A 5 31.57 -4.79 -10.87
N ALA A 6 32.65 -4.15 -10.47
CA ALA A 6 33.23 -4.22 -9.14
C ALA A 6 32.72 -3.07 -8.28
N PHE A 7 32.21 -3.38 -7.09
CA PHE A 7 31.97 -2.41 -6.05
C PHE A 7 33.19 -2.33 -5.14
N ILE A 8 33.81 -1.16 -5.04
CA ILE A 8 35.07 -0.93 -4.33
C ILE A 8 34.83 0.09 -3.23
N ILE A 9 35.27 -0.24 -2.01
CA ILE A 9 35.26 0.68 -0.88
C ILE A 9 36.72 1.06 -0.59
N CYS A 10 37.02 2.36 -0.58
CA CYS A 10 38.36 2.83 -0.29
C CYS A 10 38.34 4.10 0.55
N ILE A 11 39.49 4.48 1.12
CA ILE A 11 39.65 5.77 1.79
C ILE A 11 40.35 6.72 0.82
N LYS A 12 39.67 7.80 0.45
CA LYS A 12 40.20 8.86 -0.41
C LYS A 12 40.12 10.19 0.33
N ASN A 13 41.22 10.93 0.42
CA ASN A 13 41.31 12.20 1.16
C ASN A 13 40.85 12.12 2.64
N GLY A 14 41.07 10.99 3.31
CA GLY A 14 40.66 10.77 4.71
C GLY A 14 39.18 10.44 4.90
N GLU A 15 38.45 10.21 3.82
CA GLU A 15 37.02 9.91 3.81
C GLU A 15 36.74 8.57 3.11
N LEU A 16 35.79 7.79 3.64
CA LEU A 16 35.32 6.56 3.00
C LEU A 16 34.59 6.90 1.69
N THR A 17 35.00 6.28 0.60
CA THR A 17 34.46 6.49 -0.75
C THR A 17 34.04 5.16 -1.37
N PHE A 18 32.84 5.14 -1.94
CA PHE A 18 32.24 3.98 -2.59
C PHE A 18 32.28 4.16 -4.10
N ILE A 19 32.90 3.20 -4.79
CA ILE A 19 33.17 3.29 -6.23
C ILE A 19 32.55 2.08 -6.93
N TRP A 20 31.65 2.30 -7.87
CA TRP A 20 31.19 1.24 -8.79
C TRP A 20 31.93 1.35 -10.12
N LYS A 21 32.61 0.27 -10.50
CA LYS A 21 33.43 0.20 -11.71
C LYS A 21 32.99 -0.97 -12.61
N PRO A 22 32.48 -0.74 -13.83
CA PRO A 22 32.05 -1.81 -14.72
C PRO A 22 33.22 -2.70 -15.19
N TYR A 23 32.98 -4.00 -15.37
CA TYR A 23 33.95 -4.94 -15.96
C TYR A 23 33.91 -4.81 -17.51
N HIS A 24 35.00 -4.29 -18.08
CA HIS A 24 35.29 -4.03 -19.51
C HIS A 24 34.81 -2.71 -20.15
N LYS A 25 35.81 -1.98 -20.67
CA LYS A 25 35.72 -1.02 -21.78
C LYS A 25 35.78 -1.83 -23.09
N SER A 26 34.70 -1.89 -23.85
CA SER A 26 34.77 -2.23 -25.28
C SER A 26 34.76 -0.94 -26.10
N ASP A 27 35.63 -0.83 -27.09
CA ASP A 27 35.89 0.38 -27.92
C ASP A 27 34.72 0.86 -28.80
N LYS A 28 33.49 0.44 -28.52
CA LYS A 28 32.29 0.93 -29.20
C LYS A 28 31.17 1.17 -28.19
N GLU A 29 30.77 2.45 -28.16
CA GLU A 29 29.48 3.00 -27.75
C GLU A 29 29.22 3.45 -26.29
N THR A 30 28.87 4.75 -26.23
CA THR A 30 27.95 5.49 -25.34
C THR A 30 28.43 5.95 -23.96
N GLU A 31 28.30 7.27 -23.75
CA GLU A 31 28.61 8.07 -22.54
C GLU A 31 27.89 7.65 -21.24
N SER A 32 27.13 6.55 -21.24
CA SER A 32 26.30 6.08 -20.13
C SER A 32 27.00 5.09 -19.18
N GLN A 33 28.22 4.64 -19.47
CA GLN A 33 28.98 3.74 -18.60
C GLN A 33 29.93 4.50 -17.65
N LYS A 34 29.41 5.49 -16.92
CA LYS A 34 30.22 6.29 -15.99
C LYS A 34 30.47 5.54 -14.69
N GLU A 35 31.73 5.56 -14.27
CA GLU A 35 32.17 5.17 -12.92
C GLU A 35 31.37 5.99 -11.89
N LEU A 36 30.70 5.29 -10.96
CA LEU A 36 29.98 5.94 -9.87
C LEU A 36 30.98 6.18 -8.74
N ASN A 37 31.14 7.43 -8.32
CA ASN A 37 32.02 7.81 -7.21
C ASN A 37 31.17 8.52 -6.15
N LEU A 38 30.92 7.85 -5.03
CA LEU A 38 30.11 8.37 -3.93
C LEU A 38 30.97 8.51 -2.66
N PRO A 39 31.45 9.72 -2.32
CA PRO A 39 32.02 9.96 -1.00
C PRO A 39 30.94 9.81 0.07
N LEU A 40 31.30 9.34 1.27
CA LEU A 40 30.34 9.14 2.37
C LEU A 40 29.51 10.39 2.69
N SER A 41 30.11 11.58 2.57
CA SER A 41 29.48 12.89 2.74
C SER A 41 28.34 13.19 1.76
N SER A 42 28.28 12.47 0.64
CA SER A 42 27.23 12.58 -0.36
C SER A 42 26.10 11.56 -0.17
N ILE A 43 26.22 10.65 0.79
CA ILE A 43 25.25 9.57 1.05
C ILE A 43 24.37 9.94 2.25
N ILE A 44 23.08 9.65 2.14
CA ILE A 44 22.07 9.81 3.20
C ILE A 44 21.87 8.47 3.91
N SER A 45 21.65 7.40 3.15
CA SER A 45 21.36 6.09 3.71
C SER A 45 21.81 4.95 2.80
N PHE A 46 22.08 3.81 3.43
CA PHE A 46 22.28 2.52 2.78
C PHE A 46 21.11 1.61 3.15
N MET A 47 20.56 0.88 2.20
CA MET A 47 19.59 -0.18 2.45
C MET A 47 20.10 -1.48 1.83
N VAL A 48 20.27 -2.50 2.65
CA VAL A 48 20.76 -3.82 2.25
C VAL A 48 19.63 -4.81 2.36
N ASN A 49 19.11 -5.28 1.22
CA ASN A 49 18.21 -6.42 1.18
C ASN A 49 19.05 -7.68 1.00
N TYR A 50 19.03 -8.56 1.99
CA TYR A 50 19.72 -9.84 2.01
C TYR A 50 18.68 -10.95 2.14
N GLN A 51 17.85 -11.15 1.12
CA GLN A 51 16.91 -12.27 1.01
C GLN A 51 17.43 -13.32 0.04
N GLU A 52 17.00 -14.58 0.16
CA GLU A 52 17.54 -15.68 -0.67
C GLU A 52 17.39 -15.41 -2.18
N HIS A 53 16.27 -14.78 -2.57
CA HIS A 53 15.89 -14.54 -3.96
C HIS A 53 15.94 -13.06 -4.40
N ASP A 54 16.23 -12.11 -3.51
CA ASP A 54 16.26 -10.68 -3.84
C ASP A 54 17.35 -9.95 -3.04
N LYS A 55 18.58 -10.01 -3.56
CA LYS A 55 19.77 -9.45 -2.89
C LYS A 55 20.21 -8.16 -3.57
N TYR A 56 20.01 -7.02 -2.91
CA TYR A 56 20.45 -5.72 -3.42
C TYR A 56 20.92 -4.77 -2.33
N LEU A 57 21.84 -3.88 -2.69
CA LEU A 57 22.23 -2.69 -1.94
C LEU A 57 21.62 -1.47 -2.64
N LEU A 58 20.88 -0.67 -1.91
CA LEU A 58 20.37 0.61 -2.34
C LEU A 58 21.13 1.72 -1.61
N ILE A 59 21.69 2.66 -2.36
CA ILE A 59 22.39 3.83 -1.81
C ILE A 59 21.59 5.08 -2.17
N THR A 60 21.16 5.81 -1.16
CA THR A 60 20.45 7.08 -1.32
C THR A 60 21.45 8.21 -1.17
N SER A 61 21.64 9.00 -2.23
CA SER A 61 22.53 10.17 -2.21
C SER A 61 21.78 11.45 -1.84
N LYS A 62 22.52 12.49 -1.42
CA LYS A 62 21.99 13.83 -1.10
C LYS A 62 21.33 14.54 -2.30
N SER A 63 21.68 14.16 -3.52
CA SER A 63 21.00 14.63 -4.73
C SER A 63 19.69 13.90 -5.00
N SER A 64 19.19 13.09 -4.06
CA SER A 64 17.98 12.26 -4.18
C SER A 64 18.04 11.21 -5.31
N ILE A 65 19.24 10.92 -5.80
CA ILE A 65 19.46 9.83 -6.75
C ILE A 65 19.66 8.54 -5.95
N MET A 66 18.84 7.54 -6.24
CA MET A 66 18.95 6.20 -5.69
C MET A 66 19.77 5.31 -6.61
N HIS A 67 20.79 4.66 -6.06
CA HIS A 67 21.64 3.71 -6.78
C HIS A 67 21.40 2.30 -6.24
N GLN A 68 20.80 1.44 -7.05
CA GLN A 68 20.60 0.03 -6.71
C GLN A 68 21.70 -0.83 -7.34
N LEU A 69 22.35 -1.65 -6.51
CA LEU A 69 23.41 -2.59 -6.87
C LEU A 69 22.99 -3.99 -6.46
N THR A 70 23.06 -4.95 -7.39
CA THR A 70 22.74 -6.36 -7.12
C THR A 70 24.02 -7.18 -7.05
N PHE A 71 24.12 -8.11 -6.10
CA PHE A 71 25.31 -8.97 -5.96
C PHE A 71 24.93 -10.43 -6.17
N GLU A 72 25.82 -11.19 -6.81
CA GLU A 72 25.61 -12.60 -7.11
C GLU A 72 25.85 -13.51 -5.89
N LEU A 73 26.76 -13.12 -5.00
CA LEU A 73 27.19 -13.93 -3.85
C LEU A 73 26.78 -13.29 -2.52
N SER A 74 26.26 -14.12 -1.61
CA SER A 74 25.86 -13.70 -0.25
C SER A 74 27.05 -13.20 0.59
N SER A 75 28.23 -13.79 0.42
CA SER A 75 29.44 -13.40 1.14
C SER A 75 29.88 -11.96 0.87
N GLN A 76 29.58 -11.42 -0.30
CA GLN A 76 29.92 -10.04 -0.67
C GLN A 76 29.11 -9.00 0.13
N PHE A 77 27.85 -9.31 0.44
CA PHE A 77 27.02 -8.47 1.32
C PHE A 77 27.53 -8.46 2.75
N ILE A 78 27.93 -9.62 3.26
CA ILE A 78 28.45 -9.74 4.62
C ILE A 78 29.77 -8.98 4.74
N GLN A 79 30.65 -9.10 3.74
CA GLN A 79 31.90 -8.33 3.68
C GLN A 79 31.66 -6.82 3.63
N PHE A 80 30.69 -6.36 2.81
CA PHE A 80 30.29 -4.96 2.78
C PHE A 80 29.85 -4.48 4.18
N MET A 81 28.99 -5.26 4.83
CA MET A 81 28.48 -4.96 6.17
C MET A 81 29.59 -4.92 7.22
N GLN A 82 30.51 -5.88 7.20
CA GLN A 82 31.67 -5.92 8.09
C GLN A 82 32.55 -4.69 7.92
N ILE A 83 32.80 -4.24 6.69
CA ILE A 83 33.64 -3.04 6.43
C ILE A 83 33.01 -1.78 7.05
N LEU A 84 31.70 -1.58 6.92
CA LEU A 84 31.03 -0.42 7.52
C LEU A 84 31.08 -0.46 9.04
N THR A 85 30.91 -1.65 9.59
CA THR A 85 30.87 -1.91 11.03
C THR A 85 32.25 -1.71 11.66
N LEU A 86 33.30 -2.21 11.00
CA LEU A 86 34.69 -1.96 11.37
C LEU A 86 35.04 -0.48 11.28
N HIS A 87 34.57 0.23 10.26
CA HIS A 87 34.79 1.67 10.12
C HIS A 87 34.14 2.45 11.29
N GLN A 88 32.93 2.08 11.70
CA GLN A 88 32.27 2.67 12.87
C GLN A 88 33.04 2.35 14.17
N HIS A 89 33.43 1.09 14.36
CA HIS A 89 34.13 0.65 15.58
C HIS A 89 35.49 1.34 15.72
N SER A 90 36.28 1.39 14.64
CA SER A 90 37.60 2.04 14.56
C SER A 90 37.55 3.55 14.87
N ARG A 91 36.42 4.22 14.60
CA ARG A 91 36.21 5.64 14.94
C ARG A 91 35.70 5.85 16.36
N SER A 92 34.92 4.89 16.89
CA SER A 92 34.37 4.96 18.25
C SER A 92 35.41 4.70 19.34
N GLN A 93 36.38 3.82 19.08
CA GLN A 93 37.50 3.53 19.98
C GLN A 93 38.78 4.08 19.37
N LYS A 94 39.45 5.03 20.03
CA LYS A 94 40.78 5.50 19.60
C LYS A 94 41.76 4.32 19.66
N GLN A 95 42.08 3.74 18.50
CA GLN A 95 43.02 2.63 18.30
C GLN A 95 42.61 1.32 19.00
N ALA A 96 41.54 0.68 18.53
CA ALA A 96 41.30 -0.73 18.83
C ALA A 96 42.43 -1.62 18.24
N PRO A 97 42.95 -2.61 19.00
CA PRO A 97 43.89 -3.61 18.49
C PRO A 97 43.33 -4.33 17.25
N ILE A 98 44.21 -4.72 16.32
CA ILE A 98 43.82 -5.50 15.12
C ILE A 98 43.17 -6.83 15.50
N GLU A 99 43.59 -7.43 16.61
CA GLU A 99 43.06 -8.70 17.13
C GLU A 99 41.59 -8.59 17.56
N ASP A 100 41.19 -7.48 18.16
CA ASP A 100 39.81 -7.21 18.54
C ASP A 100 38.93 -6.97 17.31
N LEU A 101 39.46 -6.26 16.31
CA LEU A 101 38.78 -6.05 15.02
C LEU A 101 38.60 -7.35 14.23
N LEU A 102 39.60 -8.24 14.27
CA LEU A 102 39.54 -9.55 13.62
C LEU A 102 38.56 -10.48 14.32
N SER A 103 38.60 -10.54 15.66
CA SER A 103 37.67 -11.34 16.45
C SER A 103 36.24 -10.88 16.22
N TYR A 104 36.01 -9.57 16.27
CA TYR A 104 34.72 -8.95 15.94
C TYR A 104 34.22 -9.31 14.52
N SER A 105 35.12 -9.28 13.53
CA SER A 105 34.76 -9.63 12.15
C SER A 105 34.39 -11.10 11.99
N ILE A 106 35.12 -11.99 12.66
CA ILE A 106 34.91 -13.44 12.62
C ILE A 106 33.59 -13.80 13.33
N ASP A 107 33.35 -13.23 14.52
CA ASP A 107 32.12 -13.46 15.27
C ASP A 107 30.90 -12.96 14.48
N SER A 108 31.00 -11.76 13.91
CA SER A 108 29.97 -11.21 13.02
C SER A 108 29.74 -12.06 11.76
N TYR A 109 30.77 -12.69 11.19
CA TYR A 109 30.63 -13.58 10.03
C TYR A 109 29.89 -14.86 10.37
N VAL A 110 30.37 -15.57 11.40
CA VAL A 110 29.88 -16.89 11.81
C VAL A 110 28.41 -16.82 12.22
N GLU A 111 27.99 -15.73 12.84
CA GLU A 111 26.62 -15.55 13.32
C GLU A 111 25.61 -15.17 12.22
N ASN A 112 26.06 -14.57 11.10
CA ASN A 112 25.18 -13.96 10.09
C ASN A 112 25.19 -14.64 8.70
N ASP A 113 26.11 -15.58 8.42
CA ASP A 113 26.26 -16.26 7.10
C ASP A 113 25.01 -17.03 6.61
N LYS A 114 24.05 -17.30 7.50
CA LYS A 114 22.84 -18.10 7.21
C LYS A 114 21.51 -17.36 7.39
N LYS A 115 21.50 -16.04 7.64
CA LYS A 115 20.28 -15.31 8.07
C LYS A 115 19.83 -14.24 7.07
N TYR A 116 18.58 -14.32 6.60
CA TYR A 116 18.00 -13.40 5.61
C TYR A 116 17.28 -12.19 6.24
N GLY A 117 17.36 -10.99 5.65
CA GLY A 117 16.69 -9.78 6.16
C GLY A 117 16.95 -8.50 5.36
N LEU A 118 16.19 -7.43 5.66
CA LEU A 118 16.37 -6.07 5.12
C LEU A 118 16.98 -5.18 6.21
N TYR A 119 18.05 -4.47 5.88
CA TYR A 119 18.78 -3.60 6.80
C TYR A 119 18.84 -2.17 6.25
N VAL A 120 18.68 -1.17 7.10
CA VAL A 120 18.79 0.25 6.72
C VAL A 120 19.77 0.93 7.66
N PHE A 121 20.73 1.65 7.09
CA PHE A 121 21.77 2.39 7.80
C PHE A 121 21.68 3.86 7.42
N GLU A 122 21.65 4.74 8.41
CA GLU A 122 21.63 6.18 8.19
C GLU A 122 23.04 6.76 8.33
N VAL A 123 23.38 7.73 7.50
CA VAL A 123 24.70 8.38 7.50
C VAL A 123 24.59 9.75 8.15
N GLU A 124 24.99 9.83 9.42
CA GLU A 124 25.17 11.09 10.13
C GLU A 124 26.65 11.49 10.12
N ILE A 125 27.05 12.31 9.14
CA ILE A 125 28.46 12.71 8.93
C ILE A 125 29.08 13.20 10.26
N PRO A 126 30.26 12.67 10.67
CA PRO A 126 31.18 11.82 9.91
C PRO A 126 31.01 10.31 10.13
N ASN A 127 29.92 9.89 10.76
CA ASN A 127 29.68 8.52 11.20
C ASN A 127 28.59 7.84 10.37
N ILE A 128 28.70 6.52 10.25
CA ILE A 128 27.59 5.69 9.80
C ILE A 128 26.89 5.24 11.08
N VAL A 129 25.63 5.62 11.25
CA VAL A 129 24.81 5.15 12.36
C VAL A 129 24.23 3.81 11.92
N ILE A 130 24.98 2.76 12.24
CA ILE A 130 24.44 1.41 12.14
C ILE A 130 23.52 1.21 13.34
N THR A 131 22.29 0.80 13.06
CA THR A 131 21.30 0.50 14.10
C THR A 131 21.86 -0.53 15.08
N PRO A 132 21.67 -0.34 16.41
CA PRO A 132 22.19 -1.25 17.43
C PRO A 132 21.79 -2.72 17.22
N ASP A 133 20.73 -2.94 16.46
CA ASP A 133 20.19 -4.24 16.09
C ASP A 133 21.17 -5.10 15.27
N PHE A 134 22.18 -4.51 14.63
CA PHE A 134 23.26 -5.26 13.99
C PHE A 134 24.30 -5.82 15.00
N PHE A 135 24.37 -5.26 16.21
CA PHE A 135 25.46 -5.47 17.17
C PHE A 135 25.10 -6.31 18.42
N ILE A 136 23.85 -6.73 18.60
CA ILE A 136 23.45 -7.43 19.84
C ILE A 136 23.67 -8.95 19.67
N PRO A 137 24.46 -9.61 20.55
CA PRO A 137 24.58 -11.06 20.57
C PRO A 137 23.21 -11.66 20.89
N GLY A 138 22.76 -12.58 20.04
CA GLY A 138 21.40 -13.11 20.12
C GLY A 138 20.39 -12.24 19.37
N PHE A 139 20.34 -12.43 18.05
CA PHE A 139 19.05 -12.33 17.37
C PHE A 139 18.20 -13.48 17.91
N GLU A 140 17.33 -13.19 18.87
CA GLU A 140 16.10 -13.96 18.94
C GLU A 140 15.51 -13.92 17.53
N GLU A 141 14.90 -15.02 17.06
CA GLU A 141 13.82 -14.88 16.08
C GLU A 141 13.05 -13.62 16.47
N ILE A 142 12.64 -12.78 15.52
CA ILE A 142 11.54 -11.89 15.84
C ILE A 142 10.39 -12.88 16.13
N LEU A 143 10.28 -13.31 17.39
CA LEU A 143 9.12 -13.93 17.97
C LEU A 143 8.12 -12.83 17.79
N ILE A 144 7.43 -12.86 16.65
CA ILE A 144 6.40 -11.92 16.29
C ILE A 144 5.51 -11.94 17.53
N PRO A 145 5.48 -10.86 18.32
CA PRO A 145 4.64 -10.84 19.49
C PRO A 145 3.26 -10.65 18.90
N ASN A 146 2.66 -11.73 18.43
CA ASN A 146 1.29 -11.76 18.00
C ASN A 146 0.47 -11.76 19.29
N VAL A 147 0.44 -10.59 19.91
CA VAL A 147 -0.41 -10.33 21.05
C VAL A 147 -1.79 -10.15 20.44
N LYS A 148 -2.68 -11.11 20.72
CA LYS A 148 -4.08 -10.90 20.41
C LYS A 148 -4.48 -9.55 21.02
N PRO A 149 -5.16 -8.69 20.25
CA PRO A 149 -5.58 -7.39 20.75
C PRO A 149 -6.32 -7.57 22.08
N ASP A 150 -5.99 -6.73 23.05
CA ASP A 150 -6.59 -6.82 24.37
C ASP A 150 -8.12 -6.84 24.26
N ILE A 151 -8.74 -7.90 24.79
CA ILE A 151 -10.20 -8.02 24.83
C ILE A 151 -10.79 -6.78 25.51
N LEU A 152 -10.04 -6.18 26.44
CA LEU A 152 -10.41 -4.94 27.12
C LEU A 152 -10.60 -3.77 26.14
N ILE A 153 -9.73 -3.58 25.16
CA ILE A 153 -9.86 -2.50 24.17
C ILE A 153 -11.11 -2.71 23.32
N ILE A 154 -11.33 -3.92 22.80
CA ILE A 154 -12.51 -4.24 21.99
C ILE A 154 -13.81 -4.06 22.82
N SER A 155 -13.79 -4.47 24.09
CA SER A 155 -14.93 -4.34 25.00
C SER A 155 -15.32 -2.88 25.29
N GLN A 156 -14.37 -1.94 25.27
CA GLN A 156 -14.66 -0.50 25.43
C GLN A 156 -15.53 0.07 24.29
N PHE A 157 -15.52 -0.59 23.13
CA PHE A 157 -16.34 -0.22 21.99
C PHE A 157 -17.65 -1.00 21.89
N ASN A 158 -17.92 -1.94 22.82
CA ASN A 158 -19.06 -2.86 22.81
C ASN A 158 -19.19 -3.63 21.48
N ILE A 159 -18.06 -4.05 20.92
CA ILE A 159 -18.00 -4.78 19.65
C ILE A 159 -17.82 -6.27 19.90
N LYS A 160 -18.60 -7.09 19.19
CA LYS A 160 -18.35 -8.53 19.04
C LYS A 160 -17.82 -8.74 17.63
N SER A 161 -16.60 -9.25 17.51
CA SER A 161 -15.96 -9.39 16.21
C SER A 161 -16.78 -10.24 15.22
N ASN A 162 -17.28 -11.38 15.72
CA ASN A 162 -18.06 -12.36 14.95
C ASN A 162 -19.29 -11.77 14.26
N ASP A 163 -19.90 -10.71 14.82
CA ASP A 163 -21.05 -10.04 14.19
C ASP A 163 -20.68 -9.45 12.82
N TYR A 164 -19.38 -9.23 12.57
CA TYR A 164 -18.86 -8.64 11.35
C TYR A 164 -18.33 -9.65 10.32
N THR A 165 -18.21 -10.93 10.66
CA THR A 165 -17.59 -11.96 9.81
C THR A 165 -18.43 -13.23 9.65
N ASP A 166 -19.17 -13.64 10.69
CA ASP A 166 -19.69 -15.03 10.77
C ASP A 166 -21.04 -15.21 10.08
N ASN A 167 -21.77 -14.13 9.83
CA ASN A 167 -23.09 -14.16 9.19
C ASN A 167 -23.13 -13.26 7.95
N PRO A 168 -22.41 -13.59 6.87
CA PRO A 168 -22.37 -12.74 5.68
C PRO A 168 -23.73 -12.63 4.99
N VAL A 169 -23.93 -11.55 4.23
CA VAL A 169 -25.10 -11.37 3.38
C VAL A 169 -24.99 -12.30 2.16
N LEU A 170 -26.05 -13.06 1.90
CA LEU A 170 -26.16 -13.92 0.72
C LEU A 170 -26.90 -13.21 -0.43
N PHE A 171 -26.64 -13.63 -1.67
CA PHE A 171 -27.30 -13.06 -2.87
C PHE A 171 -28.82 -13.14 -2.78
N LYS A 172 -29.37 -14.21 -2.21
CA LYS A 172 -30.83 -14.40 -2.04
C LYS A 172 -31.47 -13.36 -1.12
N GLU A 173 -30.71 -12.80 -0.17
CA GLU A 173 -31.19 -11.78 0.76
C GLU A 173 -31.30 -10.39 0.09
N LEU A 174 -30.59 -10.16 -1.02
CA LEU A 174 -30.57 -8.87 -1.73
C LEU A 174 -31.96 -8.35 -2.07
N GLN A 175 -32.84 -9.24 -2.55
CA GLN A 175 -34.18 -8.88 -2.98
C GLN A 175 -35.08 -8.44 -1.82
N SER A 176 -34.70 -8.75 -0.58
CA SER A 176 -35.45 -8.37 0.62
C SER A 176 -35.04 -7.01 1.19
N PHE A 177 -33.87 -6.48 0.78
CA PHE A 177 -33.37 -5.22 1.31
C PHE A 177 -33.85 -4.01 0.51
N SER A 178 -34.23 -2.94 1.21
CA SER A 178 -34.24 -1.61 0.59
C SER A 178 -32.81 -1.14 0.30
N ARG A 179 -32.64 -0.17 -0.62
CA ARG A 179 -31.31 0.33 -1.02
C ARG A 179 -30.45 0.84 0.15
N SER A 180 -31.07 1.45 1.17
CA SER A 180 -30.36 1.91 2.37
C SER A 180 -29.96 0.76 3.29
N GLN A 181 -30.88 -0.19 3.52
CA GLN A 181 -30.61 -1.38 4.33
C GLN A 181 -29.56 -2.30 3.71
N PHE A 182 -29.47 -2.32 2.38
CA PHE A 182 -28.52 -3.13 1.64
C PHE A 182 -27.07 -2.79 2.01
N LYS A 183 -26.69 -1.51 1.88
CA LYS A 183 -25.35 -1.04 2.24
C LYS A 183 -25.08 -1.18 3.74
N GLU A 184 -26.06 -0.86 4.58
CA GLU A 184 -25.90 -1.01 6.04
C GLU A 184 -25.65 -2.49 6.43
N SER A 185 -26.39 -3.41 5.82
CA SER A 185 -26.24 -4.85 6.07
C SER A 185 -24.89 -5.36 5.60
N ILE A 186 -24.43 -5.00 4.40
CA ILE A 186 -23.07 -5.39 3.93
C ILE A 186 -21.99 -4.78 4.83
N CYS A 187 -22.15 -3.51 5.21
CA CYS A 187 -21.17 -2.84 6.07
C CYS A 187 -20.96 -3.63 7.37
N GLN A 188 -22.06 -4.08 7.98
CA GLN A 188 -22.04 -4.86 9.21
C GLN A 188 -21.59 -6.30 8.96
N ARG A 189 -22.19 -7.03 8.02
CA ARG A 189 -22.07 -8.49 7.91
C ARG A 189 -21.03 -8.98 6.88
N GLY A 190 -20.68 -8.16 5.89
CA GLY A 190 -19.92 -8.60 4.71
C GLY A 190 -20.77 -9.41 3.71
N ILE A 191 -20.12 -9.98 2.71
CA ILE A 191 -20.75 -10.78 1.65
C ILE A 191 -20.17 -12.20 1.63
N GLY A 192 -21.01 -13.19 1.33
CA GLY A 192 -20.56 -14.58 1.17
C GLY A 192 -19.57 -14.70 0.02
N ILE A 193 -18.48 -15.46 0.21
CA ILE A 193 -17.37 -15.54 -0.76
C ILE A 193 -17.87 -15.89 -2.16
N ASP A 194 -18.74 -16.90 -2.25
CA ASP A 194 -19.30 -17.38 -3.53
C ASP A 194 -20.26 -16.39 -4.19
N ASP A 195 -20.86 -15.49 -3.42
CA ASP A 195 -21.86 -14.52 -3.92
C ASP A 195 -21.22 -13.18 -4.33
N ARG A 196 -19.93 -12.95 -4.04
CA ARG A 196 -19.24 -11.68 -4.33
C ARG A 196 -19.34 -11.28 -5.80
N HIS A 197 -19.18 -12.24 -6.72
CA HIS A 197 -19.26 -11.98 -8.16
C HIS A 197 -20.64 -11.47 -8.64
N LEU A 198 -21.69 -11.69 -7.85
CA LEU A 198 -23.05 -11.19 -8.13
C LEU A 198 -23.36 -9.91 -7.36
N VAL A 199 -22.90 -9.80 -6.12
CA VAL A 199 -23.22 -8.68 -5.24
C VAL A 199 -22.33 -7.46 -5.47
N TRP A 200 -21.03 -7.66 -5.75
CA TRP A 200 -20.09 -6.56 -5.94
C TRP A 200 -20.54 -5.61 -7.07
N PRO A 201 -20.92 -6.07 -8.27
CA PRO A 201 -21.37 -5.16 -9.32
C PRO A 201 -22.55 -4.28 -8.90
N VAL A 202 -23.43 -4.78 -8.03
CA VAL A 202 -24.55 -4.01 -7.45
C VAL A 202 -24.06 -3.05 -6.36
N LEU A 203 -23.17 -3.49 -5.47
CA LEU A 203 -22.58 -2.67 -4.39
C LEU A 203 -21.79 -1.47 -4.94
N PHE A 204 -21.00 -1.69 -5.99
CA PHE A 204 -20.23 -0.67 -6.70
C PHE A 204 -21.10 0.22 -7.59
N GLY A 205 -22.39 -0.10 -7.77
CA GLY A 205 -23.31 0.68 -8.61
C GLY A 205 -23.10 0.50 -10.11
N ILE A 206 -22.45 -0.59 -10.52
CA ILE A 206 -22.20 -0.92 -11.93
C ILE A 206 -23.43 -1.55 -12.57
N LEU A 207 -24.05 -2.50 -11.85
CA LEU A 207 -25.25 -3.22 -12.28
C LEU A 207 -26.43 -2.90 -11.36
N PRO A 208 -27.67 -2.93 -11.90
CA PRO A 208 -28.85 -2.79 -11.08
C PRO A 208 -29.09 -4.04 -10.22
N SER A 209 -29.82 -3.86 -9.12
CA SER A 209 -30.28 -4.97 -8.28
C SER A 209 -31.46 -5.75 -8.90
N ASP A 210 -32.17 -5.14 -9.86
CA ASP A 210 -33.31 -5.79 -10.51
C ASP A 210 -32.86 -6.81 -11.58
N PRO A 211 -33.44 -8.03 -11.58
CA PRO A 211 -33.05 -9.06 -12.54
C PRO A 211 -33.34 -8.73 -14.01
N GLU A 212 -34.37 -7.92 -14.28
CA GLU A 212 -34.78 -7.56 -15.64
C GLU A 212 -33.78 -6.62 -16.32
N GLY A 213 -33.28 -5.62 -15.58
CA GLY A 213 -32.24 -4.70 -16.03
C GLY A 213 -30.84 -5.29 -16.01
N PHE A 214 -30.58 -6.31 -15.16
CA PHE A 214 -29.24 -6.88 -14.97
C PHE A 214 -28.57 -7.26 -16.30
N LYS A 215 -29.21 -8.10 -17.12
CA LYS A 215 -28.62 -8.57 -18.39
C LYS A 215 -28.45 -7.45 -19.42
N THR A 216 -29.40 -6.52 -19.45
CA THR A 216 -29.38 -5.38 -20.39
C THR A 216 -28.23 -4.43 -20.05
N VAL A 217 -28.06 -4.09 -18.77
CA VAL A 217 -26.99 -3.20 -18.30
C VAL A 217 -25.63 -3.90 -18.37
N LEU A 218 -25.55 -5.19 -18.05
CA LEU A 218 -24.32 -5.98 -18.21
C LEU A 218 -23.83 -5.90 -19.65
N LYS A 219 -24.69 -6.19 -20.63
CA LYS A 219 -24.34 -6.10 -22.04
C LYS A 219 -23.84 -4.70 -22.42
N ALA A 220 -24.56 -3.65 -22.00
CA ALA A 220 -24.16 -2.28 -22.29
C ALA A 220 -22.78 -1.93 -21.69
N ARG A 221 -22.50 -2.36 -20.45
CA ARG A 221 -21.21 -2.17 -19.78
C ARG A 221 -20.09 -2.97 -20.43
N THR A 222 -20.39 -4.17 -20.93
CA THR A 222 -19.45 -4.98 -21.71
C THR A 222 -19.11 -4.31 -23.03
N ASP A 223 -20.12 -3.85 -23.78
CA ASP A 223 -19.91 -3.14 -25.04
C ASP A 223 -19.08 -1.86 -24.85
N GLU A 224 -19.35 -1.10 -23.79
CA GLU A 224 -18.58 0.10 -23.41
C GLU A 224 -17.12 -0.25 -23.09
N TYR A 225 -16.89 -1.29 -22.28
CA TYR A 225 -15.54 -1.76 -21.95
C TYR A 225 -14.75 -2.16 -23.20
N ILE A 226 -15.35 -2.98 -24.08
CA ILE A 226 -14.74 -3.42 -25.34
C ILE A 226 -14.39 -2.21 -26.21
N LEU A 227 -15.27 -1.21 -26.27
CA LEU A 227 -15.02 0.02 -27.03
C LEU A 227 -13.77 0.75 -26.52
N ILE A 228 -13.60 0.90 -25.21
CA ILE A 228 -12.41 1.54 -24.62
C ILE A 228 -11.17 0.68 -24.84
N ARG A 229 -11.25 -0.63 -24.60
CA ARG A 229 -10.14 -1.58 -24.84
C ARG A 229 -9.64 -1.50 -26.29
N ASN A 230 -10.56 -1.41 -27.23
CA ASN A 230 -10.25 -1.28 -28.66
C ASN A 230 -9.49 0.01 -29.00
N GLN A 231 -9.62 1.09 -28.22
CA GLN A 231 -8.91 2.35 -28.49
C GLN A 231 -7.39 2.17 -28.44
N TRP A 232 -6.88 1.49 -27.40
CA TRP A 232 -5.44 1.26 -27.29
C TRP A 232 -4.97 0.06 -28.10
N GLN A 233 -5.80 -0.97 -28.29
CA GLN A 233 -5.45 -2.13 -29.12
C GLN A 233 -5.23 -1.73 -30.58
N ASN A 234 -6.07 -0.83 -31.10
CA ASN A 234 -5.99 -0.35 -32.48
C ASN A 234 -5.08 0.88 -32.64
N MET A 235 -4.45 1.36 -31.56
CA MET A 235 -3.56 2.52 -31.63
C MET A 235 -2.26 2.16 -32.36
N PRO A 236 -1.96 2.76 -33.54
CA PRO A 236 -0.72 2.47 -34.24
C PRO A 236 0.50 2.95 -33.47
N ARG A 237 1.60 2.20 -33.58
CA ARG A 237 2.82 2.39 -32.76
C ARG A 237 3.40 3.81 -32.79
N TRP A 238 3.20 4.55 -33.87
CA TRP A 238 3.72 5.90 -34.01
C TRP A 238 2.93 6.95 -33.20
N HIS A 239 1.65 6.71 -32.86
CA HIS A 239 0.88 7.62 -32.00
C HIS A 239 1.46 7.69 -30.58
N PHE A 240 2.06 6.61 -30.08
CA PHE A 240 2.75 6.60 -28.78
C PHE A 240 3.96 7.57 -28.73
N LYS A 241 4.45 8.07 -29.87
CA LYS A 241 5.45 9.16 -29.89
C LYS A 241 4.88 10.48 -29.39
N TYR A 242 3.59 10.71 -29.60
CA TYR A 242 2.88 11.95 -29.23
C TYR A 242 2.09 11.81 -27.92
N CYS A 243 1.89 10.58 -27.45
CA CYS A 243 1.21 10.27 -26.17
C CYS A 243 2.22 9.68 -25.17
N SER A 244 3.22 10.46 -24.75
CA SER A 244 4.30 9.99 -23.85
C SER A 244 3.76 9.44 -22.54
N LEU A 245 2.79 10.11 -21.91
CA LEU A 245 2.20 9.68 -20.63
C LEU A 245 1.55 8.29 -20.71
N ILE A 246 0.80 8.02 -21.78
CA ILE A 246 0.16 6.70 -22.00
C ILE A 246 1.23 5.64 -22.28
N LYS A 247 2.24 5.98 -23.08
CA LYS A 247 3.37 5.08 -23.36
C LYS A 247 4.12 4.71 -22.08
N ASP A 248 4.37 5.68 -21.21
CA ASP A 248 5.08 5.47 -19.95
C ASP A 248 4.24 4.62 -19.00
N ALA A 249 2.95 4.91 -18.85
CA ALA A 249 2.00 4.06 -18.12
C ALA A 249 2.03 2.61 -18.61
N PHE A 250 1.98 2.38 -19.93
CA PHE A 250 2.01 1.02 -20.51
C PHE A 250 3.33 0.29 -20.26
N ASN A 251 4.45 1.02 -20.25
CA ASN A 251 5.75 0.43 -19.91
C ASN A 251 5.81 0.04 -18.43
N THR A 252 5.30 0.88 -17.53
CA THR A 252 5.23 0.56 -16.10
C THR A 252 4.32 -0.63 -15.85
N ILE A 253 3.12 -0.69 -16.46
CA ILE A 253 2.22 -1.85 -16.39
C ILE A 253 2.95 -3.12 -16.81
N LYS A 254 3.69 -3.09 -17.92
CA LYS A 254 4.43 -4.27 -18.41
C LYS A 254 5.47 -4.77 -17.40
N VAL A 255 6.13 -3.88 -16.67
CA VAL A 255 7.11 -4.25 -15.64
C VAL A 255 6.41 -4.76 -14.39
N ASP A 256 5.37 -4.09 -13.92
CA ASP A 256 4.69 -4.41 -12.68
C ASP A 256 3.89 -5.71 -12.78
N VAL A 257 3.19 -5.96 -13.89
CA VAL A 257 2.50 -7.24 -14.13
C VAL A 257 3.48 -8.42 -14.06
N LYS A 258 4.71 -8.27 -14.57
CA LYS A 258 5.74 -9.31 -14.47
C LYS A 258 6.26 -9.54 -13.05
N ARG A 259 6.20 -8.52 -12.20
CA ARG A 259 6.62 -8.59 -10.79
C ARG A 259 5.47 -8.94 -9.85
N THR A 260 4.25 -9.02 -10.39
CA THR A 260 3.04 -9.34 -9.63
C THR A 260 3.00 -10.83 -9.37
N HIS A 261 2.80 -11.20 -8.11
CA HIS A 261 2.67 -12.60 -7.68
C HIS A 261 1.21 -12.82 -7.24
N PRO A 262 0.34 -13.35 -8.12
CA PRO A 262 -1.04 -13.62 -7.75
C PRO A 262 -1.15 -14.83 -6.82
N MET A 263 -2.28 -14.96 -6.14
CA MET A 263 -2.61 -16.14 -5.34
C MET A 263 -2.73 -17.38 -6.22
N ASP A 264 -2.54 -18.56 -5.63
CA ASP A 264 -2.60 -19.85 -6.35
C ASP A 264 -3.87 -20.03 -7.18
N GLU A 265 -5.01 -19.57 -6.66
CA GLU A 265 -6.29 -19.64 -7.36
C GLU A 265 -6.30 -18.87 -8.69
N ILE A 266 -5.57 -17.75 -8.76
CA ILE A 266 -5.45 -16.93 -9.97
C ILE A 266 -4.25 -17.37 -10.82
N SER A 267 -3.12 -17.73 -10.19
CA SER A 267 -1.88 -18.10 -10.87
C SER A 267 -2.06 -19.34 -11.76
N ASN A 268 -2.99 -20.23 -11.37
CA ASN A 268 -3.39 -21.42 -12.12
C ASN A 268 -4.34 -21.12 -13.29
N LEU A 269 -4.95 -19.93 -13.34
CA LEU A 269 -5.83 -19.54 -14.44
C LEU A 269 -5.02 -19.10 -15.65
N LYS A 270 -5.43 -19.58 -16.83
CA LYS A 270 -4.73 -19.25 -18.06
C LYS A 270 -4.89 -17.75 -18.38
N ASP A 271 -3.82 -17.14 -18.88
CA ASP A 271 -3.82 -15.76 -19.40
C ASP A 271 -4.16 -14.66 -18.35
N TRP A 272 -4.07 -14.96 -17.03
CA TRP A 272 -4.38 -14.00 -15.96
C TRP A 272 -3.56 -12.70 -16.06
N ASP A 273 -2.30 -12.80 -16.46
CA ASP A 273 -1.36 -11.67 -16.63
C ASP A 273 -1.73 -10.80 -17.84
N SER A 274 -2.21 -11.43 -18.91
CA SER A 274 -2.74 -10.79 -20.10
C SER A 274 -4.02 -10.00 -19.79
N ILE A 275 -4.94 -10.61 -19.04
CA ILE A 275 -6.18 -9.97 -18.56
C ILE A 275 -5.84 -8.80 -17.65
N LEU A 276 -4.98 -9.01 -16.65
CA LEU A 276 -4.52 -7.94 -15.77
C LEU A 276 -3.91 -6.77 -16.56
N SER A 277 -3.03 -7.06 -17.53
CA SER A 277 -2.46 -6.02 -18.39
C SER A 277 -3.53 -5.29 -19.21
N SER A 278 -4.55 -5.98 -19.70
CA SER A 278 -5.62 -5.41 -20.50
C SER A 278 -6.52 -4.49 -19.67
N ILE A 279 -6.89 -4.90 -18.45
CA ILE A 279 -7.62 -4.07 -17.47
C ILE A 279 -6.87 -2.77 -17.17
N LEU A 280 -5.59 -2.87 -16.80
CA LEU A 280 -4.79 -1.70 -16.40
C LEU A 280 -4.54 -0.73 -17.56
N LYS A 281 -4.34 -1.24 -18.78
CA LYS A 281 -4.20 -0.40 -19.98
C LYS A 281 -5.50 0.29 -20.31
N THR A 282 -6.61 -0.43 -20.25
CA THR A 282 -7.95 0.11 -20.50
C THR A 282 -8.29 1.20 -19.49
N PHE A 283 -7.96 0.99 -18.21
CA PHE A 283 -8.09 2.01 -17.17
C PHE A 283 -7.25 3.26 -17.43
N SER A 284 -6.01 3.09 -17.89
CA SER A 284 -5.12 4.22 -18.21
C SER A 284 -5.62 5.09 -19.37
N ILE A 285 -6.45 4.53 -20.26
CA ILE A 285 -7.11 5.28 -21.34
C ILE A 285 -8.41 5.92 -20.84
N TRP A 286 -9.16 5.20 -20.01
CA TRP A 286 -10.45 5.65 -19.50
C TRP A 286 -10.31 6.81 -18.48
N ASN A 287 -9.39 6.70 -17.53
CA ASN A 287 -9.13 7.71 -16.51
C ASN A 287 -7.76 8.37 -16.75
N LEU A 288 -7.77 9.45 -17.54
CA LEU A 288 -6.56 10.18 -17.91
C LEU A 288 -5.97 11.03 -16.79
N ASP A 289 -6.71 11.30 -15.72
CA ASP A 289 -6.24 12.11 -14.59
C ASP A 289 -5.39 11.24 -13.65
N VAL A 290 -5.94 10.09 -13.27
CA VAL A 290 -5.27 9.10 -12.41
C VAL A 290 -4.20 8.33 -13.17
N ARG A 291 -4.56 7.79 -14.36
CA ARG A 291 -3.75 6.86 -15.16
C ARG A 291 -3.23 5.67 -14.32
N TYR A 292 -2.36 4.86 -14.90
CA TYR A 292 -1.68 3.83 -14.12
C TYR A 292 -0.64 4.43 -13.17
N THR A 293 -0.81 4.15 -11.87
CA THR A 293 0.18 4.36 -10.83
C THR A 293 0.59 3.01 -10.25
N GLN A 294 1.87 2.87 -9.88
CA GLN A 294 2.40 1.62 -9.31
C GLN A 294 1.58 1.19 -8.08
N GLY A 295 1.21 -0.10 -8.04
CA GLY A 295 0.38 -0.68 -6.98
C GLY A 295 -1.09 -0.88 -7.37
N LEU A 296 -1.57 -0.23 -8.44
CA LEU A 296 -2.91 -0.50 -8.99
C LEU A 296 -3.06 -1.94 -9.52
N ASN A 297 -1.95 -2.56 -9.93
CA ASN A 297 -1.91 -3.98 -10.31
C ASN A 297 -2.34 -4.90 -9.15
N ASP A 298 -1.94 -4.59 -7.92
CA ASP A 298 -2.32 -5.37 -6.73
C ASP A 298 -3.78 -5.18 -6.37
N LEU A 299 -4.31 -3.97 -6.54
CA LEU A 299 -5.73 -3.72 -6.34
C LEU A 299 -6.57 -4.52 -7.34
N ALA A 300 -6.18 -4.49 -8.61
CA ALA A 300 -6.86 -5.21 -9.68
C ALA A 300 -6.88 -6.74 -9.44
N LEU A 301 -5.82 -7.33 -8.86
CA LEU A 301 -5.80 -8.76 -8.54
C LEU A 301 -6.96 -9.21 -7.65
N THR A 302 -7.40 -8.38 -6.71
CA THR A 302 -8.53 -8.70 -5.83
C THR A 302 -9.85 -8.77 -6.61
N PHE A 303 -10.00 -7.98 -7.67
CA PHE A 303 -11.15 -8.10 -8.57
C PHE A 303 -11.03 -9.32 -9.49
N LEU A 304 -9.82 -9.64 -9.95
CA LEU A 304 -9.57 -10.88 -10.71
C LEU A 304 -9.97 -12.12 -9.89
N SER A 305 -9.61 -12.21 -8.61
CA SER A 305 -10.00 -13.36 -7.78
C SER A 305 -11.51 -13.52 -7.62
N VAL A 306 -12.25 -12.41 -7.61
CA VAL A 306 -13.71 -12.44 -7.44
C VAL A 306 -14.43 -12.88 -8.72
N PHE A 307 -13.99 -12.43 -9.90
CA PHE A 307 -14.76 -12.63 -11.14
C PHE A 307 -14.18 -13.73 -12.03
N LEU A 308 -12.85 -13.88 -12.10
CA LEU A 308 -12.20 -14.76 -13.07
C LEU A 308 -12.58 -16.26 -12.91
N PRO A 309 -12.80 -16.80 -11.70
CA PRO A 309 -13.30 -18.17 -11.53
C PRO A 309 -14.66 -18.46 -12.20
N TYR A 310 -15.44 -17.41 -12.49
CA TYR A 310 -16.77 -17.50 -13.11
C TYR A 310 -16.74 -17.27 -14.64
N SER A 311 -15.55 -17.11 -15.21
CA SER A 311 -15.36 -16.99 -16.65
C SER A 311 -15.62 -18.32 -17.36
N GLY A 312 -16.51 -18.32 -18.35
CA GLY A 312 -16.93 -19.51 -19.09
C GLY A 312 -18.02 -20.33 -18.42
N THR A 313 -18.43 -19.99 -17.19
CA THR A 313 -19.56 -20.62 -16.48
C THR A 313 -20.76 -19.68 -16.43
N GLU A 314 -20.67 -18.61 -15.64
CA GLU A 314 -21.74 -17.61 -15.47
C GLU A 314 -21.60 -16.45 -16.46
N TYR A 315 -20.36 -16.11 -16.82
CA TYR A 315 -20.05 -14.97 -17.69
C TYR A 315 -19.23 -15.40 -18.90
N THR A 316 -19.41 -14.72 -20.03
CA THR A 316 -18.44 -14.78 -21.13
C THR A 316 -17.11 -14.12 -20.71
N ALA A 317 -16.03 -14.38 -21.44
CA ALA A 317 -14.72 -13.79 -21.14
C ALA A 317 -14.76 -12.25 -21.16
N ASP A 318 -15.46 -11.65 -22.12
CA ASP A 318 -15.60 -10.19 -22.22
C ASP A 318 -16.51 -9.62 -21.12
N GLU A 319 -17.58 -10.32 -20.73
CA GLU A 319 -18.40 -9.90 -19.57
C GLU A 319 -17.62 -9.94 -18.27
N CYS A 320 -16.84 -11.00 -18.05
CA CYS A 320 -15.99 -11.14 -16.88
C CYS A 320 -14.94 -10.02 -16.82
N GLU A 321 -14.23 -9.76 -17.93
CA GLU A 321 -13.22 -8.71 -18.00
C GLU A 321 -13.85 -7.31 -17.81
N ALA A 322 -15.04 -7.07 -18.37
CA ALA A 322 -15.78 -5.82 -18.16
C ALA A 322 -16.19 -5.62 -16.69
N LEU A 323 -16.69 -6.67 -16.02
CA LEU A 323 -17.06 -6.59 -14.60
C LEU A 323 -15.86 -6.29 -13.70
N ILE A 324 -14.72 -6.96 -13.95
CA ILE A 324 -13.44 -6.67 -13.30
C ILE A 324 -13.09 -5.20 -13.49
N PHE A 325 -13.11 -4.72 -14.74
CA PHE A 325 -12.74 -3.36 -15.10
C PHE A 325 -13.60 -2.32 -14.37
N TRP A 326 -14.92 -2.46 -14.42
CA TRP A 326 -15.83 -1.46 -13.86
C TRP A 326 -15.82 -1.44 -12.34
N CYS A 327 -15.78 -2.61 -11.69
CA CYS A 327 -15.69 -2.67 -10.23
C CYS A 327 -14.34 -2.13 -9.72
N PHE A 328 -13.24 -2.49 -10.39
CA PHE A 328 -11.91 -1.94 -10.10
C PHE A 328 -11.88 -0.42 -10.27
N SER A 329 -12.39 0.09 -11.38
CA SER A 329 -12.40 1.52 -11.68
C SER A 329 -13.20 2.30 -10.63
N ALA A 330 -14.39 1.82 -10.28
CA ALA A 330 -15.20 2.42 -9.23
C ALA A 330 -14.50 2.39 -7.87
N PHE A 331 -13.81 1.30 -7.52
CA PHE A 331 -13.04 1.22 -6.29
C PHE A 331 -11.90 2.24 -6.23
N VAL A 332 -11.15 2.39 -7.33
CA VAL A 332 -10.09 3.39 -7.42
C VAL A 332 -10.66 4.80 -7.21
N GLU A 333 -11.83 5.11 -7.77
CA GLU A 333 -12.51 6.39 -7.52
C GLU A 333 -12.97 6.57 -6.07
N PHE A 334 -13.41 5.51 -5.38
CA PHE A 334 -13.78 5.61 -3.96
C PHE A 334 -12.60 5.94 -3.04
N ILE A 335 -11.39 5.51 -3.39
CA ILE A 335 -10.17 5.74 -2.60
C ILE A 335 -9.33 6.93 -3.12
N SER A 336 -9.62 7.43 -4.32
CA SER A 336 -8.78 8.44 -5.01
C SER A 336 -8.74 9.79 -4.30
N SER A 337 -9.80 10.16 -3.57
CA SER A 337 -9.91 11.48 -2.91
C SER A 337 -8.81 11.76 -1.87
N GLY A 338 -8.02 10.75 -1.47
CA GLY A 338 -6.86 10.91 -0.59
C GLY A 338 -5.52 10.39 -1.14
N LEU A 339 -5.50 9.66 -2.26
CA LEU A 339 -4.36 8.80 -2.62
C LEU A 339 -3.74 9.10 -4.00
N ILE A 340 -4.48 9.68 -4.93
CA ILE A 340 -4.07 9.81 -6.34
C ILE A 340 -4.28 11.23 -6.88
N ALA A 341 -3.69 12.22 -6.21
CA ALA A 341 -3.67 13.61 -6.68
C ALA A 341 -2.23 14.05 -6.98
N GLU A 342 -2.08 15.09 -7.81
CA GLU A 342 -0.77 15.66 -8.21
C GLU A 342 0.13 16.04 -7.01
N ASN A 343 -0.43 16.25 -5.82
CA ASN A 343 0.26 16.52 -4.55
C ASN A 343 0.15 15.35 -3.54
N MET A 344 0.47 14.14 -4.01
CA MET A 344 0.35 12.88 -3.25
C MET A 344 1.01 12.91 -1.86
N LEU A 345 2.20 13.52 -1.73
CA LEU A 345 2.94 13.57 -0.46
C LEU A 345 2.30 14.51 0.58
N ASP A 346 1.80 15.67 0.14
CA ASP A 346 1.16 16.65 1.02
C ASP A 346 -0.19 16.14 1.52
N ASN A 347 -0.97 15.51 0.62
CA ASN A 347 -2.24 14.91 0.97
C ASN A 347 -2.07 13.73 1.93
N GLN A 348 -1.08 12.86 1.70
CA GLN A 348 -0.77 11.76 2.63
C GLN A 348 -0.40 12.28 4.02
N SER A 349 0.41 13.33 4.08
CA SER A 349 0.80 13.94 5.35
C SER A 349 -0.41 14.51 6.12
N ILE A 350 -1.43 15.00 5.42
CA ILE A 350 -2.70 15.42 6.02
C ILE A 350 -3.48 14.19 6.53
N GLU A 351 -3.64 13.16 5.70
CA GLU A 351 -4.36 11.93 6.08
C GLU A 351 -3.77 11.27 7.33
N LEU A 352 -2.45 11.16 7.42
CA LEU A 352 -1.76 10.57 8.58
C LEU A 352 -1.94 11.40 9.85
N LYS A 353 -1.91 12.73 9.76
CA LYS A 353 -2.19 13.62 10.90
C LYS A 353 -3.61 13.44 11.42
N GLU A 354 -4.58 13.29 10.52
CA GLU A 354 -5.97 13.02 10.88
C GLU A 354 -6.13 11.66 11.55
N ILE A 355 -5.43 10.63 11.06
CA ILE A 355 -5.38 9.30 11.70
C ILE A 355 -4.80 9.41 13.12
N MET A 356 -3.68 10.12 13.29
CA MET A 356 -3.07 10.32 14.60
C MET A 356 -3.99 11.09 15.57
N SER A 357 -4.74 12.06 15.07
CA SER A 357 -5.77 12.78 15.84
C SER A 357 -6.88 11.85 16.34
N ILE A 358 -7.35 10.93 15.49
CA ILE A 358 -8.33 9.90 15.87
C ILE A 358 -7.75 8.97 16.95
N ILE A 359 -6.51 8.52 16.79
CA ILE A 359 -5.84 7.67 17.81
C ILE A 359 -5.74 8.43 19.14
N MET A 360 -5.36 9.70 19.12
CA MET A 360 -5.29 10.55 20.32
C MET A 360 -6.66 10.69 21.00
N GLN A 361 -7.73 10.84 20.22
CA GLN A 361 -9.09 10.97 20.75
C GLN A 361 -9.58 9.67 21.42
N PHE A 362 -9.36 8.51 20.80
CA PHE A 362 -9.96 7.24 21.24
C PHE A 362 -9.04 6.36 22.07
N HIS A 363 -7.72 6.54 21.99
CA HIS A 363 -6.74 5.79 22.78
C HIS A 363 -5.48 6.63 23.08
N PRO A 364 -5.56 7.63 23.98
CA PRO A 364 -4.47 8.56 24.27
C PRO A 364 -3.13 7.89 24.62
N ALA A 365 -3.15 6.80 25.39
CA ALA A 365 -1.94 6.06 25.77
C ALA A 365 -1.18 5.48 24.56
N CYS A 366 -1.89 5.14 23.47
CA CYS A 366 -1.26 4.65 22.24
C CYS A 366 -0.60 5.81 21.50
N ALA A 367 -1.30 6.95 21.39
CA ALA A 367 -0.77 8.16 20.77
C ALA A 367 0.46 8.71 21.53
N GLU A 368 0.42 8.76 22.85
CA GLU A 368 1.55 9.17 23.69
C GLU A 368 2.76 8.27 23.49
N TRP A 369 2.55 6.94 23.45
CA TRP A 369 3.62 5.98 23.19
C TRP A 369 4.22 6.14 21.78
N LEU A 370 3.38 6.30 20.75
CA LEU A 370 3.84 6.53 19.38
C LEU A 370 4.70 7.79 19.30
N ASN A 371 4.26 8.89 19.91
CA ASN A 371 5.03 10.13 19.97
C ASN A 371 6.36 9.96 20.73
N ALA A 372 6.33 9.29 21.88
CA ALA A 372 7.54 9.03 22.67
C ALA A 372 8.58 8.16 21.94
N LYS A 373 8.14 7.33 20.99
CA LYS A 373 9.01 6.50 20.13
C LYS A 373 9.38 7.16 18.80
N GLY A 374 8.97 8.41 18.57
CA GLY A 374 9.22 9.10 17.29
C GLY A 374 8.42 8.52 16.12
N LEU A 375 7.31 7.84 16.41
CA LEU A 375 6.40 7.20 15.44
C LEU A 375 5.10 7.99 15.22
N GLY A 376 5.00 9.21 15.77
CA GLY A 376 3.79 10.02 15.75
C GLY A 376 3.41 10.57 14.38
N ASP A 377 4.32 10.54 13.40
CA ASP A 377 4.04 10.93 12.02
C ASP A 377 3.31 9.84 11.20
N LEU A 378 3.27 8.62 11.73
CA LEU A 378 2.68 7.44 11.10
C LEU A 378 3.21 7.14 9.69
N SER A 379 4.41 7.62 9.35
CA SER A 379 5.01 7.46 8.02
C SER A 379 5.15 6.00 7.58
N PHE A 380 5.35 5.08 8.54
CA PHE A 380 5.40 3.64 8.29
C PHE A 380 4.10 3.06 7.69
N LEU A 381 2.96 3.75 7.82
CA LEU A 381 1.66 3.29 7.36
C LEU A 381 1.39 3.61 5.87
N ILE A 382 2.18 4.51 5.27
CA ILE A 382 1.90 5.10 3.94
C ILE A 382 1.66 4.02 2.88
N ALA A 383 2.53 3.01 2.80
CA ALA A 383 2.45 1.97 1.78
C ALA A 383 1.14 1.16 1.89
N SER A 384 0.75 0.75 3.11
CA SER A 384 -0.50 0.03 3.35
C SER A 384 -1.72 0.92 3.11
N PHE A 385 -1.66 2.19 3.52
CA PHE A 385 -2.76 3.13 3.37
C PHE A 385 -3.09 3.43 1.89
N ILE A 386 -2.08 3.64 1.05
CA ILE A 386 -2.25 3.93 -0.40
C ILE A 386 -2.99 2.79 -1.12
N LEU A 387 -2.74 1.55 -0.70
CA LEU A 387 -3.35 0.39 -1.32
C LEU A 387 -4.61 -0.07 -0.58
N ALA A 388 -5.21 0.79 0.26
CA ALA A 388 -6.37 0.44 1.08
C ALA A 388 -6.19 -0.92 1.79
N TYR A 389 -4.98 -1.17 2.29
CA TYR A 389 -4.53 -2.39 2.96
C TYR A 389 -4.59 -3.67 2.12
N GLY A 390 -4.66 -3.58 0.80
CA GLY A 390 -4.78 -4.72 -0.12
C GLY A 390 -3.62 -5.72 -0.09
N ARG A 391 -2.47 -5.36 0.50
CA ARG A 391 -1.32 -6.25 0.71
C ARG A 391 -1.10 -6.70 2.16
N SER A 392 -1.84 -6.10 3.10
CA SER A 392 -1.57 -6.26 4.53
C SER A 392 -2.43 -7.35 5.20
N PHE A 393 -3.38 -7.93 4.47
CA PHE A 393 -4.30 -8.96 4.96
C PHE A 393 -4.44 -10.10 3.95
N GLU A 394 -5.00 -11.22 4.40
CA GLU A 394 -5.41 -12.31 3.51
C GLU A 394 -6.45 -11.83 2.48
N PRO A 395 -6.47 -12.34 1.24
CA PRO A 395 -7.48 -12.04 0.22
C PRO A 395 -8.94 -11.98 0.71
N SER A 396 -9.38 -12.98 1.47
CA SER A 396 -10.75 -13.06 1.98
C SER A 396 -11.09 -11.88 2.91
N SER A 397 -10.10 -11.47 3.69
CA SER A 397 -10.11 -10.34 4.62
C SER A 397 -10.05 -8.99 3.90
N VAL A 398 -9.19 -8.86 2.88
CA VAL A 398 -9.11 -7.66 2.02
C VAL A 398 -10.48 -7.38 1.39
N ALA A 399 -11.09 -8.41 0.77
CA ALA A 399 -12.43 -8.30 0.20
C ALA A 399 -13.45 -7.84 1.24
N ARG A 400 -13.42 -8.40 2.46
CA ARG A 400 -14.32 -8.00 3.56
C ARG A 400 -14.12 -6.54 3.99
N ILE A 401 -12.88 -6.07 4.05
CA ILE A 401 -12.56 -4.67 4.39
C ILE A 401 -13.11 -3.73 3.31
N TRP A 402 -12.92 -4.08 2.04
CA TRP A 402 -13.39 -3.28 0.91
C TRP A 402 -14.91 -3.24 0.80
N GLU A 403 -15.58 -4.34 1.13
CA GLU A 403 -17.05 -4.38 1.27
C GLU A 403 -17.56 -3.38 2.32
N ALA A 404 -16.89 -3.28 3.47
CA ALA A 404 -17.24 -2.27 4.48
C ALA A 404 -16.97 -0.84 3.98
N LEU A 405 -15.82 -0.63 3.34
CA LEU A 405 -15.38 0.67 2.82
C LEU A 405 -16.35 1.25 1.78
N VAL A 406 -16.84 0.44 0.85
CA VAL A 406 -17.75 0.90 -0.23
C VAL A 406 -19.19 1.06 0.27
N SER A 407 -19.50 0.44 1.41
CA SER A 407 -20.83 0.49 2.01
C SER A 407 -21.07 1.71 2.90
N VAL A 408 -20.03 2.41 3.35
CA VAL A 408 -20.18 3.64 4.13
C VAL A 408 -20.47 4.87 3.25
N GLU A 409 -21.08 5.90 3.84
CA GLU A 409 -21.36 7.17 3.14
C GLU A 409 -20.09 7.92 2.72
N ALA A 410 -19.01 7.80 3.50
CA ALA A 410 -17.73 8.49 3.29
C ALA A 410 -16.56 7.49 3.36
N PRO A 411 -16.18 6.84 2.23
CA PRO A 411 -15.13 5.81 2.20
C PRO A 411 -13.75 6.29 2.69
N TRP A 412 -13.33 7.50 2.29
CA TRP A 412 -12.05 8.09 2.74
C TRP A 412 -12.01 8.26 4.26
N LEU A 413 -13.14 8.62 4.87
CA LEU A 413 -13.24 8.78 6.31
C LEU A 413 -13.16 7.42 6.99
N PHE A 414 -13.84 6.41 6.45
CA PHE A 414 -13.72 5.04 6.94
C PHE A 414 -12.27 4.55 6.93
N LEU A 415 -11.51 4.80 5.87
CA LEU A 415 -10.09 4.45 5.84
C LEU A 415 -9.31 5.05 7.01
N ARG A 416 -9.52 6.33 7.35
CA ARG A 416 -8.85 6.95 8.51
C ARG A 416 -9.18 6.25 9.82
N TYR A 417 -10.47 5.96 10.06
CA TYR A 417 -10.90 5.26 11.28
C TYR A 417 -10.46 3.80 11.31
N PHE A 418 -10.42 3.14 10.14
CA PHE A 418 -9.89 1.79 9.99
C PHE A 418 -8.40 1.76 10.34
N SER A 419 -7.61 2.68 9.79
CA SER A 419 -6.19 2.85 10.13
C SER A 419 -5.97 3.06 11.63
N ALA A 420 -6.74 3.97 12.23
CA ALA A 420 -6.65 4.25 13.67
C ALA A 420 -7.01 3.01 14.50
N SER A 421 -8.10 2.33 14.14
CA SER A 421 -8.51 1.09 14.80
C SER A 421 -7.44 0.01 14.72
N LEU A 422 -6.85 -0.16 13.54
CA LEU A 422 -5.82 -1.16 13.29
C LEU A 422 -4.56 -0.89 14.12
N ILE A 423 -4.13 0.37 14.22
CA ILE A 423 -2.99 0.75 15.07
C ILE A 423 -3.32 0.55 16.55
N ILE A 424 -4.51 0.95 17.01
CA ILE A 424 -4.94 0.78 18.40
C ILE A 424 -4.93 -0.70 18.80
N LEU A 425 -5.46 -1.58 17.95
CA LEU A 425 -5.50 -3.02 18.21
C LEU A 425 -4.10 -3.66 18.09
N SER A 426 -3.25 -3.15 17.21
CA SER A 426 -1.86 -3.61 17.04
C SER A 426 -0.87 -3.03 18.06
N TYR A 427 -1.30 -2.06 18.87
CA TYR A 427 -0.46 -1.31 19.80
C TYR A 427 0.35 -2.20 20.74
N GLN A 428 -0.27 -3.24 21.30
CA GLN A 428 0.41 -4.16 22.21
C GLN A 428 1.50 -4.98 21.52
N SER A 429 1.27 -5.35 20.26
CA SER A 429 2.26 -6.02 19.41
C SER A 429 3.42 -5.08 19.10
N PHE A 430 3.13 -3.83 18.73
CA PHE A 430 4.16 -2.81 18.49
C PHE A 430 4.99 -2.49 19.73
N ALA A 431 4.37 -2.43 20.91
CA ALA A 431 5.03 -2.14 22.17
C ALA A 431 5.99 -3.25 22.62
N LYS A 432 5.78 -4.49 22.17
CA LYS A 432 6.69 -5.63 22.45
C LYS A 432 7.89 -5.70 21.50
N ILE A 433 7.92 -4.91 20.43
CA ILE A 433 9.06 -4.87 19.52
C ILE A 433 10.24 -4.18 20.23
N PRO A 434 11.38 -4.88 20.43
CA PRO A 434 12.55 -4.27 21.05
C PRO A 434 13.10 -3.15 20.16
N ASN A 435 13.39 -1.99 20.77
CA ASN A 435 13.86 -0.80 20.06
C ASN A 435 13.00 -0.46 18.83
N CYS A 436 11.66 -0.47 19.00
CA CYS A 436 10.69 -0.21 17.94
C CYS A 436 10.99 1.12 17.21
N SER A 437 11.21 1.02 15.91
CA SER A 437 11.52 2.13 15.00
C SER A 437 10.66 2.02 13.74
N SER A 438 10.56 3.11 12.96
CA SER A 438 9.75 3.13 11.73
C SER A 438 10.19 2.03 10.75
N GLY A 439 11.51 1.89 10.52
CA GLY A 439 12.05 0.86 9.63
C GLY A 439 11.75 -0.58 10.08
N LYS A 440 11.77 -0.86 11.39
CA LYS A 440 11.37 -2.16 11.93
C LYS A 440 9.88 -2.42 11.78
N LEU A 441 9.05 -1.42 12.03
CA LEU A 441 7.62 -1.56 11.83
C LEU A 441 7.33 -1.91 10.38
N VAL A 442 7.91 -1.19 9.42
CA VAL A 442 7.74 -1.50 7.99
C VAL A 442 8.10 -2.95 7.65
N SER A 443 9.09 -3.57 8.31
CA SER A 443 9.47 -4.96 8.01
C SER A 443 8.59 -6.03 8.63
N VAL A 444 7.87 -5.73 9.73
CA VAL A 444 7.04 -6.71 10.45
C VAL A 444 5.54 -6.38 10.45
N MET A 445 5.17 -5.18 10.02
CA MET A 445 3.80 -4.65 10.14
C MET A 445 2.79 -5.51 9.39
N ASP A 446 3.08 -5.91 8.15
CA ASP A 446 2.17 -6.75 7.37
C ASP A 446 1.93 -8.10 8.07
N GLN A 447 2.95 -8.68 8.72
CA GLN A 447 2.78 -9.90 9.51
C GLN A 447 1.92 -9.66 10.76
N ILE A 448 2.05 -8.51 11.42
CA ILE A 448 1.21 -8.15 12.57
C ILE A 448 -0.24 -7.95 12.13
N PHE A 449 -0.45 -7.22 11.04
CA PHE A 449 -1.78 -6.94 10.48
C PHE A 449 -2.48 -8.21 10.00
N TYR A 450 -1.74 -9.13 9.39
CA TYR A 450 -2.28 -10.42 8.93
C TYR A 450 -2.95 -11.23 10.04
N HIS A 451 -2.51 -11.07 11.29
CA HIS A 451 -3.07 -11.78 12.44
C HIS A 451 -4.13 -10.99 13.22
N GLN A 452 -4.42 -9.74 12.82
CA GLN A 452 -5.46 -8.96 13.47
C GLN A 452 -6.84 -9.50 13.11
N ASP A 453 -7.75 -9.43 14.07
CA ASP A 453 -9.13 -9.82 13.87
C ASP A 453 -9.88 -8.74 13.08
N VAL A 454 -10.12 -9.01 11.80
CA VAL A 454 -10.72 -8.07 10.84
C VAL A 454 -12.11 -7.62 11.28
N GLY A 455 -12.92 -8.51 11.86
CA GLY A 455 -14.24 -8.14 12.37
C GLY A 455 -14.16 -7.13 13.50
N ALA A 456 -13.17 -7.28 14.39
CA ALA A 456 -12.91 -6.34 15.47
C ALA A 456 -12.42 -4.99 14.93
N VAL A 457 -11.50 -4.98 13.96
CA VAL A 457 -10.97 -3.75 13.36
C VAL A 457 -12.09 -2.97 12.66
N ILE A 458 -12.94 -3.64 11.88
CA ILE A 458 -14.10 -3.02 11.21
C ILE A 458 -15.13 -2.52 12.24
N GLY A 459 -15.44 -3.34 13.25
CA GLY A 459 -16.44 -2.95 14.25
C GLY A 459 -16.00 -1.76 15.08
N VAL A 460 -14.74 -1.73 15.52
CA VAL A 460 -14.18 -0.61 16.29
C VAL A 460 -14.09 0.65 15.43
N SER A 461 -13.67 0.56 14.17
CA SER A 461 -13.64 1.71 13.25
C SER A 461 -15.04 2.33 13.05
N LEU A 462 -16.06 1.50 12.81
CA LEU A 462 -17.44 1.96 12.66
C LEU A 462 -18.01 2.53 13.96
N SER A 463 -17.64 1.97 15.12
CA SER A 463 -18.01 2.48 16.44
C SER A 463 -17.43 3.89 16.67
N MET A 464 -16.14 4.08 16.39
CA MET A 464 -15.47 5.39 16.49
C MET A 464 -16.10 6.42 15.55
N MET A 465 -16.36 6.04 14.29
CA MET A 465 -17.06 6.91 13.33
C MET A 465 -18.43 7.37 13.83
N LYS A 466 -19.23 6.45 14.37
CA LYS A 466 -20.57 6.76 14.92
C LYS A 466 -20.48 7.69 16.13
N LYS A 467 -19.54 7.45 17.05
CA LYS A 467 -19.31 8.29 18.24
C LYS A 467 -18.94 9.73 17.81
N SER A 468 -17.98 9.89 16.89
CA SER A 468 -17.59 11.20 16.38
C SER A 468 -18.71 11.93 15.63
N LYS A 469 -19.53 11.22 14.84
CA LYS A 469 -20.71 11.83 14.16
C LYS A 469 -21.71 12.36 15.18
N ASN A 470 -21.96 11.60 16.26
CA ASN A 470 -22.87 12.01 17.33
C ASN A 470 -22.31 13.20 18.13
N GLU A 471 -21.01 13.22 18.43
CA GLU A 471 -20.34 14.34 19.09
C GLU A 471 -20.39 15.60 18.24
N MET A 472 -20.10 15.49 16.94
CA MET A 472 -20.17 16.61 16.00
C MET A 472 -21.60 17.15 15.87
N GLN A 473 -22.61 16.28 15.76
CA GLN A 473 -24.01 16.68 15.75
C GLN A 473 -24.46 17.31 17.07
N THR A 474 -23.95 16.82 18.20
CA THR A 474 -24.23 17.38 19.53
C THR A 474 -23.60 18.77 19.67
N GLN A 475 -22.34 18.94 19.25
CA GLN A 475 -21.67 20.23 19.21
C GLN A 475 -22.34 21.22 18.23
N MET A 476 -22.82 20.74 17.07
CA MET A 476 -23.61 21.56 16.15
C MET A 476 -24.96 21.96 16.75
N LYS A 477 -25.66 21.06 17.45
CA LYS A 477 -26.90 21.37 18.18
C LYS A 477 -26.65 22.37 19.31
N LEU A 478 -25.56 22.24 20.07
CA LEU A 478 -25.12 23.21 21.08
C LEU A 478 -24.79 24.57 20.45
N ARG A 479 -24.03 24.58 19.34
CA ARG A 479 -23.72 25.80 18.58
C ARG A 479 -24.97 26.44 17.96
N ASN A 480 -25.94 25.68 17.50
CA ASN A 480 -27.21 26.19 16.97
C ASN A 480 -28.14 26.68 18.09
N THR A 481 -28.03 26.12 19.30
CA THR A 481 -28.70 26.63 20.50
C THR A 481 -28.08 27.97 20.94
N ILE A 482 -26.75 28.11 20.82
CA ILE A 482 -26.03 29.36 21.08
C ILE A 482 -26.26 30.40 19.97
N LYS A 483 -26.39 29.99 18.71
CA LYS A 483 -26.68 30.86 17.55
C LYS A 483 -28.13 31.33 17.45
N LYS A 484 -29.06 30.80 18.26
CA LYS A 484 -30.42 31.36 18.41
C LYS A 484 -30.46 32.75 19.08
N GLN A 485 -29.30 33.36 19.36
CA GLN A 485 -29.17 34.77 19.79
C GLN A 485 -28.50 35.71 18.76
N SER A 486 -28.21 35.25 17.54
CA SER A 486 -27.75 36.15 16.47
C SER A 486 -28.06 35.55 15.10
N GLU A 487 -29.23 35.88 14.58
CA GLU A 487 -29.61 35.58 13.20
C GLU A 487 -28.92 36.54 12.23
N THR A 488 -28.21 36.01 11.24
CA THR A 488 -28.39 36.32 9.82
C THR A 488 -27.86 35.14 9.00
N THR A 489 -28.73 34.63 8.14
CA THR A 489 -28.57 33.47 7.25
C THR A 489 -27.66 33.75 6.07
N ASP A 490 -26.82 32.79 5.70
CA ASP A 490 -26.42 32.61 4.31
C ASP A 490 -26.26 31.10 3.99
N TYR A 491 -27.02 30.64 3.01
CA TYR A 491 -27.16 29.24 2.61
C TYR A 491 -26.65 29.07 1.17
N PHE A 492 -25.33 28.98 0.98
CA PHE A 492 -24.75 28.52 -0.28
C PHE A 492 -23.40 27.81 -0.05
N CYS A 493 -23.35 26.50 -0.32
CA CYS A 493 -22.34 25.92 -1.23
C CYS A 493 -22.67 24.46 -1.60
N PRO A 494 -22.55 24.06 -2.89
CA PRO A 494 -22.93 22.72 -3.36
C PRO A 494 -21.88 21.65 -3.04
N ILE A 495 -22.36 20.42 -2.91
CA ILE A 495 -21.57 19.20 -2.76
C ILE A 495 -21.29 18.63 -4.17
N SER A 496 -20.01 18.46 -4.50
CA SER A 496 -19.41 17.88 -5.72
C SER A 496 -19.09 18.84 -6.90
N GLN A 497 -17.86 18.76 -7.41
CA GLN A 497 -17.35 19.50 -8.59
C GLN A 497 -17.56 18.75 -9.93
N PHE A 498 -18.21 17.58 -9.92
CA PHE A 498 -18.24 16.69 -11.10
C PHE A 498 -19.62 16.48 -11.74
N SER A 499 -20.69 17.14 -11.25
CA SER A 499 -22.00 17.10 -11.91
C SER A 499 -22.17 18.09 -13.09
N ASP A 500 -21.27 19.09 -13.22
CA ASP A 500 -21.49 20.22 -14.14
C ASP A 500 -20.79 20.08 -15.50
N ILE A 501 -19.94 19.05 -15.69
CA ILE A 501 -19.27 18.81 -16.97
C ILE A 501 -20.15 17.94 -17.87
N TYR A 502 -20.88 16.96 -17.31
CA TYR A 502 -21.74 16.06 -18.08
C TYR A 502 -23.11 16.66 -18.43
N SER A 503 -23.55 17.73 -17.76
CA SER A 503 -24.80 18.45 -18.07
C SER A 503 -24.64 19.52 -19.16
N LYS A 504 -23.39 19.89 -19.54
CA LYS A 504 -23.10 20.96 -20.50
C LYS A 504 -22.81 20.51 -21.92
N TYR A 505 -22.67 19.22 -22.19
CA TYR A 505 -22.49 18.70 -23.53
C TYR A 505 -23.65 17.76 -23.88
N PRO A 506 -24.62 18.19 -24.70
CA PRO A 506 -25.54 17.26 -25.34
C PRO A 506 -24.71 16.22 -26.09
N SER A 507 -25.10 14.96 -25.97
CA SER A 507 -24.52 13.82 -26.67
C SER A 507 -24.14 14.18 -28.11
N MET A 508 -22.84 14.10 -28.44
CA MET A 508 -22.35 14.25 -29.80
C MET A 508 -22.56 12.97 -30.64
N PHE A 509 -23.67 12.28 -30.39
CA PHE A 509 -24.19 11.17 -31.17
C PHE A 509 -25.67 11.45 -31.44
N MET A 510 -25.89 12.11 -32.58
CA MET A 510 -27.09 11.95 -33.38
C MET A 510 -26.71 11.04 -34.55
#